data_AF-A0AB38Q0D2-F1
#
_entry.id   AF-A0AB38Q0D2-F1
#
_cell.length_a   1.000
_cell.length_b   1.000
_cell.length_c   1.000
_cell.angle_alpha   90.00
_cell.angle_beta   90.00
_cell.angle_gamma   90.00
#
_symmetry.space_group_name_H-M   'P 1'
#
loop_
_entity.id
_entity.type
_entity.pdbx_description
1 polymer ?
#
loop_
_entity_poly.entity_id
_entity_poly.type
_entity_poly.pdbx_seq_one_letter_code
_entity_poly.pdbx_strand_id
1 'polypeptide(L)'
;MTQKNILKILVIMIAVLSLFAVSCRKASTSPEPTPTPTPSGNPTVFTVTAGTSSPIRIIKDTDFKAYADGNIGAKVGGTSDYSVTIKEVKAKSETEDVVLDASDFTVDKNTIKLSDAGIGKFSGKNLTEKQAKEYTLTLTYSTTANVEPKSREITTDIGIVQNHLLTKQEFTDYVKKWKWQANSTAQANEGNIYVNSSDGNSSVQFQVNAANFSATDKTRNYSISGNGSGTAYSKANALNIFASAAKKDDNKSNPTSTGYESYFSDIKGLKTVDSDSLNKMTLYLQFILNDDTALIDTELTHITNANEGLSFELSLTTSNDTWQD
;
A
#
# COMPACT_ATOMS: atom_id res chain seq x y z
N MET A 1 -14.36 -27.19 -27.26
CA MET A 1 -14.55 -27.37 -25.80
C MET A 1 -15.24 -28.73 -25.61
N THR A 2 -14.59 -29.68 -24.94
CA THR A 2 -14.98 -31.11 -24.94
C THR A 2 -16.19 -31.39 -24.05
N GLN A 3 -16.98 -32.40 -24.42
CA GLN A 3 -18.25 -32.84 -23.80
C GLN A 3 -18.21 -33.01 -22.26
N LYS A 4 -17.00 -33.16 -21.68
CA LYS A 4 -16.74 -33.29 -20.25
C LYS A 4 -17.00 -32.01 -19.43
N ASN A 5 -16.98 -30.84 -20.07
CA ASN A 5 -17.22 -29.55 -19.40
C ASN A 5 -18.71 -29.16 -19.39
N ILE A 6 -19.50 -29.65 -20.36
CA ILE A 6 -20.94 -29.41 -20.43
C ILE A 6 -21.69 -30.19 -19.33
N LEU A 7 -21.24 -31.41 -19.02
CA LEU A 7 -21.87 -32.24 -17.98
C LEU A 7 -21.66 -31.68 -16.56
N LYS A 8 -20.52 -31.04 -16.28
CA LYS A 8 -20.26 -30.42 -14.96
C LYS A 8 -21.10 -29.15 -14.72
N ILE A 9 -21.33 -28.36 -15.77
CA ILE A 9 -22.17 -27.16 -15.69
C ILE A 9 -23.65 -27.54 -15.50
N LEU A 10 -24.09 -28.63 -16.13
CA LEU A 10 -25.47 -29.14 -15.99
C LEU A 10 -25.77 -29.70 -14.58
N VAL A 11 -24.81 -30.38 -13.95
CA VAL A 11 -24.97 -30.94 -12.58
C VAL A 11 -25.00 -29.84 -11.51
N ILE A 12 -24.28 -28.74 -11.71
CA ILE A 12 -24.28 -27.62 -10.77
C ILE A 12 -25.57 -26.79 -10.87
N MET A 13 -26.17 -26.65 -12.06
CA MET A 13 -27.47 -25.96 -12.21
C MET A 13 -28.65 -26.74 -11.64
N ILE A 14 -28.62 -28.07 -11.62
CA ILE A 14 -29.71 -28.90 -11.06
C ILE A 14 -29.68 -28.88 -9.51
N ALA A 15 -28.51 -28.69 -8.89
CA ALA A 15 -28.39 -28.59 -7.44
C ALA A 15 -28.84 -27.23 -6.86
N VAL A 16 -28.92 -26.18 -7.69
CA VAL A 16 -29.32 -24.82 -7.27
C VAL A 16 -30.83 -24.60 -7.43
N LEU A 17 -31.56 -25.48 -8.14
CA LEU A 17 -32.98 -25.29 -8.43
C LEU A 17 -33.95 -26.08 -7.51
N SER A 18 -33.47 -26.91 -6.59
CA SER A 18 -34.32 -27.76 -5.74
C SER A 18 -34.53 -27.26 -4.31
N LEU A 19 -34.27 -25.98 -4.02
CA LEU A 19 -34.47 -25.41 -2.67
C LEU A 19 -35.58 -24.34 -2.57
N PHE A 20 -36.47 -24.27 -3.57
CA PHE A 20 -37.68 -23.45 -3.45
C PHE A 20 -38.94 -24.24 -3.83
N ALA A 21 -39.65 -24.59 -2.75
CA ALA A 21 -41.10 -24.57 -2.60
C ALA A 21 -41.95 -25.82 -2.94
N VAL A 22 -42.87 -26.02 -1.98
CA VAL A 22 -44.17 -26.70 -2.02
C VAL A 22 -44.18 -28.23 -1.84
N SER A 23 -44.56 -28.63 -0.62
CA SER A 23 -45.73 -29.50 -0.54
C SER A 23 -46.55 -29.27 0.72
N CYS A 24 -47.82 -28.91 0.46
CA CYS A 24 -48.93 -29.02 1.37
C CYS A 24 -48.99 -30.45 1.95
N ARG A 25 -48.92 -30.57 3.27
CA ARG A 25 -49.12 -31.86 3.95
C ARG A 25 -50.61 -32.04 4.23
N LYS A 26 -51.15 -33.10 3.62
CA LYS A 26 -52.47 -33.68 3.86
C LYS A 26 -52.61 -34.08 5.33
N ALA A 27 -53.80 -33.85 5.89
CA ALA A 27 -54.18 -34.11 7.28
C ALA A 27 -53.94 -35.57 7.70
N SER A 28 -53.37 -35.76 8.89
CA SER A 28 -53.41 -37.01 9.65
C SER A 28 -53.59 -36.67 11.12
N THR A 29 -54.74 -37.03 11.64
CA THR A 29 -55.17 -36.89 13.04
C THR A 29 -54.39 -37.85 13.94
N SER A 30 -53.58 -37.33 14.87
CA SER A 30 -53.06 -38.08 16.01
C SER A 30 -52.79 -37.10 17.16
N PRO A 31 -53.04 -37.47 18.43
CA PRO A 31 -53.14 -36.51 19.52
C PRO A 31 -51.83 -35.78 19.78
N GLU A 32 -51.98 -34.49 20.02
CA GLU A 32 -50.95 -33.49 20.31
C GLU A 32 -50.09 -33.88 21.52
N PRO A 33 -48.75 -34.03 21.37
CA PRO A 33 -47.87 -33.95 22.51
C PRO A 33 -47.76 -32.48 22.91
N THR A 34 -48.12 -32.18 24.15
CA THR A 34 -47.92 -30.88 24.79
C THR A 34 -46.53 -30.32 24.43
N PRO A 35 -46.41 -29.07 23.95
CA PRO A 35 -45.12 -28.53 23.59
C PRO A 35 -44.27 -28.35 24.86
N THR A 36 -43.22 -29.15 24.98
CA THR A 36 -42.06 -28.79 25.79
C THR A 36 -41.50 -27.49 25.22
N PRO A 37 -41.21 -26.46 26.03
CA PRO A 37 -40.62 -25.23 25.50
C PRO A 37 -39.28 -25.58 24.84
N THR A 38 -39.20 -25.46 23.52
CA THR A 38 -37.93 -25.38 22.81
C THR A 38 -37.17 -24.20 23.41
N PRO A 39 -35.92 -24.34 23.87
CA PRO A 39 -35.12 -23.19 24.26
C PRO A 39 -35.04 -22.25 23.06
N SER A 40 -35.72 -21.11 23.19
CA SER A 40 -35.56 -19.96 22.31
C SER A 40 -34.07 -19.64 22.21
N GLY A 41 -33.56 -19.57 20.97
CA GLY A 41 -32.23 -19.12 20.54
C GLY A 41 -31.17 -18.97 21.63
N ASN A 42 -30.20 -19.89 21.65
CA ASN A 42 -29.00 -19.76 22.46
C ASN A 42 -28.39 -18.34 22.23
N PRO A 43 -28.28 -17.47 23.24
CA PRO A 43 -27.56 -16.21 23.06
C PRO A 43 -26.10 -16.57 22.75
N THR A 44 -25.59 -16.13 21.59
CA THR A 44 -24.19 -16.32 21.23
C THR A 44 -23.29 -15.75 22.33
N VAL A 45 -22.32 -16.51 22.80
CA VAL A 45 -21.39 -16.06 23.85
C VAL A 45 -20.57 -14.86 23.35
N PHE A 46 -20.38 -13.85 24.20
CA PHE A 46 -19.48 -12.73 23.90
C PHE A 46 -18.02 -13.20 24.02
N THR A 47 -17.31 -13.16 22.89
CA THR A 47 -15.92 -13.59 22.81
C THR A 47 -15.07 -12.46 22.26
N VAL A 48 -13.86 -12.34 22.82
CA VAL A 48 -12.82 -11.46 22.32
C VAL A 48 -11.53 -12.26 22.30
N THR A 49 -10.85 -12.26 21.17
CA THR A 49 -9.58 -12.95 21.00
C THR A 49 -8.57 -11.96 20.45
N ALA A 50 -7.45 -11.79 21.15
CA ALA A 50 -6.36 -10.95 20.65
C ALA A 50 -5.84 -11.49 19.32
N GLY A 51 -5.40 -10.58 18.46
CA GLY A 51 -4.71 -10.93 17.22
C GLY A 51 -3.55 -9.97 17.00
N THR A 52 -2.94 -10.04 15.83
CA THR A 52 -1.77 -9.22 15.50
C THR A 52 -2.19 -7.77 15.27
N SER A 53 -1.62 -6.87 16.07
CA SER A 53 -1.86 -5.45 15.93
C SER A 53 -0.88 -4.79 14.95
N SER A 54 -1.34 -3.79 14.21
CA SER A 54 -0.49 -2.94 13.37
C SER A 54 -0.11 -1.67 14.13
N PRO A 55 1.11 -1.15 13.95
CA PRO A 55 1.59 -0.01 14.71
C PRO A 55 0.83 1.28 14.38
N ILE A 56 0.83 2.21 15.33
CA ILE A 56 0.51 3.61 15.07
C ILE A 56 1.75 4.25 14.44
N ARG A 57 1.56 5.02 13.38
CA ARG A 57 2.66 5.67 12.67
C ARG A 57 2.62 7.17 12.90
N ILE A 58 3.77 7.70 13.28
CA ILE A 58 4.01 9.13 13.40
C ILE A 58 5.14 9.52 12.47
N ILE A 59 5.27 10.81 12.22
CA ILE A 59 6.37 11.39 11.46
C ILE A 59 6.88 12.61 12.20
N LYS A 60 8.15 12.93 11.97
CA LYS A 60 8.76 14.18 12.42
C LYS A 60 9.08 15.03 11.19
N ASP A 61 8.48 16.21 11.14
CA ASP A 61 8.77 17.22 10.13
C ASP A 61 9.46 18.39 10.82
N THR A 62 8.69 19.34 11.36
CA THR A 62 9.15 20.26 12.41
C THR A 62 8.87 19.67 13.79
N ASP A 63 7.62 19.29 14.02
CA ASP A 63 7.15 18.57 15.21
C ASP A 63 6.64 17.18 14.83
N PHE A 64 6.44 16.34 15.85
CA PHE A 64 5.77 15.05 15.66
C PHE A 64 4.29 15.23 15.34
N LYS A 65 3.79 14.43 14.40
CA LYS A 65 2.37 14.38 14.02
C LYS A 65 1.94 12.96 13.67
N ALA A 66 0.64 12.71 13.79
CA ALA A 66 0.04 11.46 13.34
C ALA A 66 0.22 11.31 11.82
N TYR A 67 0.50 10.08 11.39
CA TYR A 67 0.60 9.73 9.99
C TYR A 67 -0.38 8.62 9.60
N ALA A 68 -0.43 7.55 10.40
CA ALA A 68 -1.41 6.49 10.21
C ALA A 68 -1.87 5.91 11.54
N ASP A 69 -3.14 5.54 11.59
CA ASP A 69 -3.74 4.88 12.73
C ASP A 69 -3.17 3.46 12.88
N GLY A 70 -3.10 2.97 14.11
CA GLY A 70 -2.88 1.57 14.39
C GLY A 70 -4.18 0.78 14.32
N ASN A 71 -4.05 -0.54 14.26
CA ASN A 71 -5.17 -1.46 14.35
C ASN A 71 -4.88 -2.51 15.42
N ILE A 72 -5.80 -2.64 16.37
CA ILE A 72 -5.87 -3.72 17.34
C ILE A 72 -6.38 -4.95 16.60
N GLY A 73 -5.57 -6.01 16.51
CA GLY A 73 -5.88 -7.23 15.77
C GLY A 73 -7.00 -8.09 16.36
N ALA A 74 -7.77 -7.59 17.32
CA ALA A 74 -8.74 -8.37 18.08
C ALA A 74 -9.93 -8.81 17.21
N LYS A 75 -10.38 -10.05 17.43
CA LYS A 75 -11.60 -10.59 16.84
C LYS A 75 -12.69 -10.64 17.89
N VAL A 76 -13.83 -10.02 17.59
CA VAL A 76 -14.99 -9.96 18.47
C VAL A 76 -16.10 -10.83 17.91
N GLY A 77 -16.66 -11.71 18.75
CA GLY A 77 -17.73 -12.63 18.41
C GLY A 77 -18.96 -12.46 19.31
N GLY A 78 -20.11 -12.87 18.78
CA GLY A 78 -21.39 -12.83 19.47
C GLY A 78 -22.12 -11.49 19.44
N THR A 79 -21.45 -10.39 19.11
CA THR A 79 -22.07 -9.07 18.91
C THR A 79 -21.23 -8.19 17.97
N SER A 80 -21.89 -7.26 17.27
CA SER A 80 -21.25 -6.15 16.55
C SER A 80 -21.36 -4.81 17.30
N ASP A 81 -22.18 -4.77 18.35
CA ASP A 81 -22.40 -3.61 19.21
C ASP A 81 -21.53 -3.76 20.46
N TYR A 82 -20.30 -3.28 20.37
CA TYR A 82 -19.35 -3.28 21.46
C TYR A 82 -18.55 -1.98 21.47
N SER A 83 -18.07 -1.61 22.66
CA SER A 83 -17.13 -0.52 22.88
C SER A 83 -15.81 -1.09 23.42
N VAL A 84 -14.75 -0.30 23.27
CA VAL A 84 -13.41 -0.65 23.75
C VAL A 84 -12.89 0.52 24.56
N THR A 85 -12.28 0.23 25.70
CA THR A 85 -11.54 1.21 26.49
C THR A 85 -10.15 0.67 26.82
N ILE A 86 -9.20 1.57 27.01
CA ILE A 86 -7.84 1.23 27.46
C ILE A 86 -7.83 1.34 28.97
N LYS A 87 -7.56 0.21 29.64
CA LYS A 87 -7.47 0.14 31.10
C LYS A 87 -6.06 0.47 31.57
N GLU A 88 -5.04 0.00 30.85
CA GLU A 88 -3.64 0.14 31.25
C GLU A 88 -2.73 0.19 30.02
N VAL A 89 -1.64 0.94 30.14
CA VAL A 89 -0.54 1.02 29.17
C VAL A 89 0.77 0.76 29.91
N LYS A 90 1.60 -0.14 29.39
CA LYS A 90 2.92 -0.45 29.93
C LYS A 90 3.94 -0.43 28.80
N ALA A 91 5.04 0.30 28.97
CA ALA A 91 6.16 0.17 28.06
C ALA A 91 6.76 -1.24 28.16
N LYS A 92 7.16 -1.83 27.04
CA LYS A 92 7.83 -3.15 27.04
C LYS A 92 9.30 -3.06 27.47
N SER A 93 9.91 -1.90 27.28
CA SER A 93 11.25 -1.62 27.78
C SER A 93 11.18 -0.77 29.06
N GLU A 94 11.94 -1.16 30.08
CA GLU A 94 12.13 -0.36 31.29
C GLU A 94 12.95 0.91 31.03
N THR A 95 13.66 0.97 29.89
CA THR A 95 14.45 2.14 29.48
C THR A 95 13.71 3.00 28.44
N GLU A 96 12.41 2.78 28.25
CA GLU A 96 11.62 3.56 27.30
C GLU A 96 11.52 5.02 27.77
N ASP A 97 12.00 5.95 26.95
CA ASP A 97 12.12 7.37 27.31
C ASP A 97 10.85 8.19 27.02
N VAL A 98 9.81 7.54 26.51
CA VAL A 98 8.47 8.09 26.28
C VAL A 98 7.46 7.28 27.09
N VAL A 99 6.95 7.90 28.16
CA VAL A 99 5.98 7.28 29.08
C VAL A 99 4.58 7.61 28.59
N LEU A 100 3.85 6.58 28.15
CA LEU A 100 2.46 6.71 27.73
C LEU A 100 1.51 6.04 28.73
N ASP A 101 0.32 6.60 28.85
CA ASP A 101 -0.79 6.12 29.65
C ASP A 101 -2.08 6.07 28.81
N ALA A 102 -3.19 5.60 29.40
CA ALA A 102 -4.44 5.38 28.66
C ALA A 102 -5.00 6.66 28.02
N SER A 103 -4.72 7.85 28.58
CA SER A 103 -5.21 9.13 28.07
C SER A 103 -4.45 9.63 26.83
N ASP A 104 -3.28 9.07 26.56
CA ASP A 104 -2.48 9.37 25.37
C ASP A 104 -3.01 8.71 24.10
N PHE A 105 -4.05 7.89 24.22
CA PHE A 105 -4.63 7.16 23.12
C PHE A 105 -6.11 7.47 22.96
N THR A 106 -6.59 7.31 21.73
CA THR A 106 -8.00 7.16 21.44
C THR A 106 -8.21 5.79 20.80
N VAL A 107 -9.31 5.12 21.16
CA VAL A 107 -9.67 3.82 20.61
C VAL A 107 -11.13 3.84 20.18
N ASP A 108 -11.37 3.38 18.97
CA ASP A 108 -12.72 3.10 18.47
C ASP A 108 -12.71 1.70 17.85
N LYS A 109 -13.37 0.77 18.53
CA LYS A 109 -13.33 -0.67 18.22
C LYS A 109 -11.89 -1.17 18.08
N ASN A 110 -11.47 -1.49 16.86
CA ASN A 110 -10.13 -1.98 16.58
C ASN A 110 -9.19 -0.89 16.08
N THR A 111 -9.66 0.32 15.82
CA THR A 111 -8.79 1.43 15.44
C THR A 111 -8.22 2.09 16.68
N ILE A 112 -6.90 2.29 16.72
CA ILE A 112 -6.23 2.98 17.82
C ILE A 112 -5.35 4.11 17.27
N LYS A 113 -5.37 5.25 17.95
CA LYS A 113 -4.57 6.44 17.59
C LYS A 113 -3.90 7.01 18.82
N LEU A 114 -2.81 7.74 18.62
CA LEU A 114 -2.34 8.67 19.65
C LEU A 114 -3.26 9.90 19.65
N SER A 115 -3.56 10.40 20.85
CA SER A 115 -4.15 11.73 21.03
C SER A 115 -3.11 12.82 20.79
N ASP A 116 -3.54 14.07 20.66
CA ASP A 116 -2.61 15.21 20.55
C ASP A 116 -1.67 15.29 21.77
N ALA A 117 -2.19 14.98 22.96
CA ALA A 117 -1.38 14.90 24.18
C ALA A 117 -0.34 13.78 24.09
N GLY A 118 -0.74 12.59 23.60
CA GLY A 118 0.16 11.47 23.37
C GLY A 118 1.26 11.78 22.36
N ILE A 119 0.92 12.41 21.23
CA ILE A 119 1.88 12.89 20.23
C ILE A 119 2.83 13.92 20.84
N GLY A 120 2.32 14.84 21.66
CA GLY A 120 3.11 15.87 22.33
C GLY A 120 4.23 15.31 23.21
N LYS A 121 4.05 14.12 23.79
CA LYS A 121 5.08 13.44 24.60
C LYS A 121 6.32 12.99 23.81
N PHE A 122 6.23 12.95 22.48
CA PHE A 122 7.38 12.68 21.60
C PHE A 122 8.17 13.96 21.28
N SER A 123 7.67 15.15 21.60
CA SER A 123 8.38 16.41 21.34
C SER A 123 9.73 16.45 22.08
N GLY A 124 10.77 16.93 21.39
CA GLY A 124 12.14 16.95 21.90
C GLY A 124 12.82 15.58 22.03
N LYS A 125 12.12 14.48 21.70
CA LYS A 125 12.70 13.13 21.68
C LYS A 125 13.32 12.83 20.32
N ASN A 126 14.34 11.97 20.35
CA ASN A 126 14.96 11.41 19.16
C ASN A 126 14.48 9.97 19.00
N LEU A 127 13.46 9.77 18.17
CA LEU A 127 13.14 8.44 17.70
C LEU A 127 13.98 8.17 16.46
N THR A 128 14.55 6.98 16.40
CA THR A 128 15.21 6.53 15.19
C THR A 128 14.11 6.14 14.21
N GLU A 129 14.20 6.65 12.99
CA GLU A 129 13.24 6.29 11.94
C GLU A 129 13.18 4.78 11.73
N LYS A 130 12.01 4.30 11.33
CA LYS A 130 11.71 2.89 11.05
C LYS A 130 11.75 1.98 12.27
N GLN A 131 12.08 2.50 13.45
CA GLN A 131 12.05 1.74 14.71
C GLN A 131 10.75 2.00 15.48
N ALA A 132 10.26 0.95 16.15
CA ALA A 132 9.08 1.01 16.99
C ALA A 132 9.47 1.23 18.45
N LYS A 133 8.73 2.09 19.15
CA LYS A 133 8.57 2.00 20.61
C LYS A 133 7.41 1.08 20.92
N GLU A 134 7.62 0.05 21.74
CA GLU A 134 6.62 -0.98 21.98
C GLU A 134 5.94 -0.84 23.35
N TYR A 135 4.61 -0.95 23.34
CA TYR A 135 3.78 -0.86 24.53
C TYR A 135 2.82 -2.05 24.58
N THR A 136 2.60 -2.58 25.78
CA THR A 136 1.52 -3.53 26.05
C THR A 136 0.31 -2.76 26.59
N LEU A 137 -0.83 -2.94 25.93
CA LEU A 137 -2.12 -2.37 26.29
C LEU A 137 -3.00 -3.44 26.91
N THR A 138 -3.64 -3.11 28.04
CA THR A 138 -4.78 -3.87 28.57
C THR A 138 -6.06 -3.18 28.12
N LEU A 139 -6.88 -3.89 27.36
CA LEU A 139 -8.11 -3.38 26.75
C LEU A 139 -9.33 -4.05 27.37
N THR A 140 -10.36 -3.27 27.67
CA THR A 140 -11.65 -3.76 28.12
C THR A 140 -12.67 -3.60 27.00
N TYR A 141 -13.18 -4.72 26.50
CA TYR A 141 -14.26 -4.79 25.54
C TYR A 141 -15.58 -4.97 26.29
N SER A 142 -16.58 -4.16 25.97
CA SER A 142 -17.89 -4.22 26.63
C SER A 142 -19.02 -4.21 25.61
N THR A 143 -20.14 -4.87 25.93
CA THR A 143 -21.33 -4.91 25.07
C THR A 143 -22.59 -4.77 25.90
N THR A 144 -23.61 -4.15 25.30
CA THR A 144 -24.98 -4.05 25.83
C THR A 144 -25.90 -5.12 25.23
N ALA A 145 -25.44 -5.87 24.22
CA ALA A 145 -26.21 -6.91 23.56
C ALA A 145 -26.60 -8.03 24.52
N ASN A 146 -27.63 -8.82 24.18
CA ASN A 146 -28.14 -9.90 25.02
C ASN A 146 -27.26 -11.17 24.94
N VAL A 147 -25.99 -11.01 25.29
CA VAL A 147 -24.94 -12.04 25.31
C VAL A 147 -24.18 -11.98 26.63
N GLU A 148 -23.53 -13.06 27.04
CA GLU A 148 -22.69 -13.09 28.25
C GLU A 148 -21.30 -13.64 27.97
N PRO A 149 -20.26 -13.20 28.73
CA PRO A 149 -20.31 -12.09 29.69
C PRO A 149 -20.45 -10.72 29.00
N LYS A 150 -20.96 -9.69 29.69
CA LYS A 150 -21.03 -8.31 29.14
C LYS A 150 -19.67 -7.64 28.88
N SER A 151 -18.59 -8.17 29.42
CA SER A 151 -17.26 -7.59 29.29
C SER A 151 -16.17 -8.65 29.24
N ARG A 152 -15.09 -8.35 28.52
CA ARG A 152 -13.88 -9.18 28.40
C ARG A 152 -12.66 -8.27 28.38
N GLU A 153 -11.59 -8.70 29.04
CA GLU A 153 -10.29 -8.04 28.94
C GLU A 153 -9.36 -8.87 28.06
N ILE A 154 -8.55 -8.17 27.26
CA ILE A 154 -7.44 -8.74 26.53
C ILE A 154 -6.21 -7.84 26.70
N THR A 155 -5.04 -8.42 26.49
CA THR A 155 -3.80 -7.67 26.32
C THR A 155 -3.34 -7.75 24.88
N THR A 156 -2.82 -6.65 24.35
CA THR A 156 -2.17 -6.62 23.03
C THR A 156 -0.94 -5.73 23.09
N ASP A 157 0.05 -6.04 22.27
CA ASP A 157 1.15 -5.13 22.02
C ASP A 157 0.81 -4.17 20.89
N ILE A 158 1.33 -2.94 20.98
CA ILE A 158 1.26 -1.91 19.96
C ILE A 158 2.63 -1.26 19.80
N GLY A 159 3.02 -1.03 18.55
CA GLY A 159 4.19 -0.23 18.23
C GLY A 159 3.81 1.20 17.91
N ILE A 160 4.62 2.17 18.33
CA ILE A 160 4.63 3.53 17.80
C ILE A 160 5.88 3.67 16.93
N VAL A 161 5.70 3.81 15.62
CA VAL A 161 6.80 3.86 14.65
C VAL A 161 6.96 5.29 14.13
N GLN A 162 8.17 5.83 14.20
CA GLN A 162 8.52 7.02 13.42
C GLN A 162 8.79 6.57 11.98
N ASN A 163 7.88 6.89 11.06
CA ASN A 163 8.13 6.70 9.64
C ASN A 163 9.21 7.68 9.16
N HIS A 164 10.03 7.22 8.20
CA HIS A 164 10.94 8.08 7.47
C HIS A 164 10.14 9.02 6.56
N LEU A 165 10.35 10.32 6.71
CA LEU A 165 9.71 11.31 5.85
C LEU A 165 10.55 11.46 4.58
N LEU A 166 10.09 10.88 3.47
CA LEU A 166 10.77 11.00 2.18
C LEU A 166 10.64 12.44 1.67
N THR A 167 11.78 13.14 1.62
CA THR A 167 11.84 14.52 1.14
C THR A 167 11.95 14.60 -0.38
N LYS A 168 11.58 15.75 -0.95
CA LYS A 168 11.83 16.07 -2.36
C LYS A 168 13.30 15.88 -2.74
N GLN A 169 14.23 16.34 -1.91
CA GLN A 169 15.65 16.22 -2.20
C GLN A 169 16.05 14.74 -2.32
N GLU A 170 15.74 13.93 -1.31
CA GLU A 170 16.04 12.49 -1.31
C GLU A 170 15.43 11.76 -2.50
N PHE A 171 14.17 12.09 -2.83
CA PHE A 171 13.50 11.51 -3.98
C PHE A 171 14.18 11.90 -5.30
N THR A 172 14.54 13.17 -5.48
CA THR A 172 15.22 13.61 -6.71
C THR A 172 16.61 13.01 -6.84
N ASP A 173 17.36 12.87 -5.73
CA ASP A 173 18.67 12.21 -5.72
C ASP A 173 18.54 10.72 -6.01
N TYR A 174 17.47 10.08 -5.55
CA TYR A 174 17.11 8.72 -5.91
C TYR A 174 16.87 8.57 -7.42
N VAL A 175 16.05 9.44 -8.05
CA VAL A 175 15.79 9.39 -9.50
C VAL A 175 17.07 9.61 -10.30
N LYS A 176 17.95 10.50 -9.84
CA LYS A 176 19.24 10.79 -10.52
C LYS A 176 20.19 9.60 -10.56
N LYS A 177 20.03 8.60 -9.69
CA LYS A 177 20.83 7.37 -9.70
C LYS A 177 20.37 6.36 -10.73
N TRP A 178 19.19 6.54 -11.33
CA TRP A 178 18.66 5.57 -12.29
C TRP A 178 19.60 5.46 -13.48
N LYS A 179 19.92 4.22 -13.83
CA LYS A 179 20.77 3.92 -14.98
C LYS A 179 20.33 2.62 -15.63
N TRP A 180 20.43 2.59 -16.95
CA TRP A 180 20.08 1.42 -17.74
C TRP A 180 20.78 1.47 -19.08
N GLN A 181 21.50 0.42 -19.48
CA GLN A 181 22.33 0.39 -20.68
C GLN A 181 21.83 -0.56 -21.78
N ALA A 182 20.54 -0.54 -22.06
CA ALA A 182 19.97 -1.37 -23.12
C ALA A 182 20.76 -1.23 -24.44
N ASN A 183 21.29 -2.36 -24.94
CA ASN A 183 22.11 -2.53 -26.15
C ASN A 183 23.12 -1.40 -26.45
N SER A 184 23.63 -0.73 -25.42
CA SER A 184 24.58 0.37 -25.57
C SER A 184 25.98 -0.09 -25.20
N THR A 185 26.97 0.24 -26.02
CA THR A 185 28.39 0.03 -25.72
C THR A 185 29.01 1.21 -24.96
N ALA A 186 28.24 2.28 -24.74
CA ALA A 186 28.67 3.43 -23.94
C ALA A 186 28.83 3.04 -22.46
N GLN A 187 29.49 3.88 -21.67
CA GLN A 187 29.69 3.64 -20.24
C GLN A 187 28.39 3.88 -19.42
N ALA A 188 28.11 2.99 -18.46
CA ALA A 188 27.00 3.13 -17.51
C ALA A 188 27.32 4.24 -16.52
N ASN A 189 26.77 5.42 -16.76
CA ASN A 189 26.81 6.49 -15.76
C ASN A 189 25.43 6.63 -15.12
N GLU A 190 25.42 6.97 -13.83
CA GLU A 190 24.18 7.34 -13.13
C GLU A 190 23.46 8.47 -13.86
N GLY A 191 22.15 8.34 -13.98
CA GLY A 191 21.29 9.28 -14.68
C GLY A 191 21.17 9.04 -16.17
N ASN A 192 21.88 8.05 -16.75
CA ASN A 192 21.75 7.68 -18.15
C ASN A 192 20.86 6.46 -18.33
N ILE A 193 19.75 6.64 -19.04
CA ILE A 193 18.82 5.57 -19.40
C ILE A 193 18.83 5.42 -20.92
N TYR A 194 19.27 4.27 -21.41
CA TYR A 194 19.27 3.91 -22.81
C TYR A 194 18.00 3.11 -23.13
N VAL A 195 17.27 3.54 -24.16
CA VAL A 195 16.10 2.85 -24.70
C VAL A 195 16.44 2.34 -26.10
N ASN A 196 16.28 1.04 -26.32
CA ASN A 196 16.53 0.43 -27.62
C ASN A 196 15.47 0.84 -28.64
N SER A 197 15.91 0.97 -29.89
CA SER A 197 15.03 0.97 -31.05
C SER A 197 14.24 -0.35 -31.12
N SER A 198 13.14 -0.32 -31.84
CA SER A 198 12.22 -1.46 -31.98
C SER A 198 12.84 -2.65 -32.71
N ASP A 199 13.81 -2.39 -33.58
CA ASP A 199 14.62 -3.41 -34.26
C ASP A 199 15.85 -3.86 -33.44
N GLY A 200 16.10 -3.23 -32.29
CA GLY A 200 17.18 -3.56 -31.36
C GLY A 200 18.59 -3.17 -31.83
N ASN A 201 18.73 -2.52 -32.99
CA ASN A 201 20.01 -2.21 -33.62
C ASN A 201 20.63 -0.89 -33.14
N SER A 202 19.84 0.00 -32.53
CA SER A 202 20.31 1.26 -31.97
C SER A 202 19.66 1.54 -30.63
N SER A 203 20.12 2.60 -29.96
CA SER A 203 19.52 3.10 -28.73
C SER A 203 19.53 4.61 -28.71
N VAL A 204 18.62 5.18 -27.93
CA VAL A 204 18.57 6.60 -27.59
C VAL A 204 18.88 6.76 -26.11
N GLN A 205 19.64 7.80 -25.77
CA GLN A 205 19.98 8.13 -24.39
C GLN A 205 19.05 9.22 -23.85
N PHE A 206 18.48 8.97 -22.67
CA PHE A 206 17.79 9.97 -21.87
C PHE A 206 18.60 10.23 -20.59
N GLN A 207 18.89 11.51 -20.33
CA GLN A 207 19.68 11.94 -19.17
C GLN A 207 18.74 12.48 -18.08
N VAL A 208 18.28 11.61 -17.18
CA VAL A 208 17.37 12.01 -16.09
C VAL A 208 18.04 12.95 -15.09
N ASN A 209 19.36 12.89 -14.97
CA ASN A 209 20.13 13.75 -14.08
C ASN A 209 20.32 15.19 -14.60
N ALA A 210 20.10 15.42 -15.90
CA ALA A 210 20.15 16.74 -16.52
C ALA A 210 18.83 17.51 -16.39
N ALA A 211 17.73 16.83 -16.03
CA ALA A 211 16.42 17.42 -15.89
C ALA A 211 16.11 17.78 -14.42
N ASN A 212 15.43 18.90 -14.23
CA ASN A 212 14.93 19.31 -12.92
C ASN A 212 13.53 18.73 -12.68
N PHE A 213 13.30 18.23 -11.47
CA PHE A 213 11.97 17.79 -11.06
C PHE A 213 11.00 18.97 -10.94
N SER A 214 9.87 18.87 -11.63
CA SER A 214 8.76 19.81 -11.54
C SER A 214 7.61 19.19 -10.73
N ALA A 215 7.32 19.78 -9.57
CA ALA A 215 6.15 19.40 -8.78
C ALA A 215 4.85 20.05 -9.28
N THR A 216 4.96 21.20 -9.96
CA THR A 216 3.83 22.00 -10.43
C THR A 216 3.14 21.36 -11.62
N ASP A 217 3.92 20.82 -12.57
CA ASP A 217 3.38 20.07 -13.70
C ASP A 217 3.49 18.57 -13.43
N LYS A 218 2.45 18.00 -12.82
CA LYS A 218 2.38 16.57 -12.51
C LYS A 218 2.33 15.67 -13.76
N THR A 219 2.04 16.23 -14.93
CA THR A 219 2.06 15.50 -16.21
C THR A 219 3.46 15.50 -16.84
N ARG A 220 4.38 16.30 -16.31
CA ARG A 220 5.75 16.46 -16.77
C ARG A 220 6.70 16.71 -15.60
N ASN A 221 6.80 15.76 -14.67
CA ASN A 221 7.73 15.91 -13.55
C ASN A 221 9.17 16.00 -14.05
N TYR A 222 9.50 15.21 -15.08
CA TYR A 222 10.72 15.35 -15.85
C TYR A 222 10.38 15.50 -17.34
N SER A 223 11.00 16.46 -18.01
CA SER A 223 10.96 16.58 -19.47
C SER A 223 12.38 16.39 -20.00
N ILE A 224 12.59 15.35 -20.80
CA ILE A 224 13.90 14.87 -21.21
C ILE A 224 13.89 14.63 -22.71
N SER A 225 14.96 15.04 -23.38
CA SER A 225 15.15 14.79 -24.80
C SER A 225 16.32 13.86 -25.04
N GLY A 226 16.25 13.09 -26.12
CA GLY A 226 17.30 12.19 -26.57
C GLY A 226 17.47 12.26 -28.08
N ASN A 227 18.72 12.20 -28.52
CA ASN A 227 19.07 12.13 -29.93
C ASN A 227 19.05 10.66 -30.36
N GLY A 228 17.98 10.24 -31.02
CA GLY A 228 17.88 8.88 -31.57
C GLY A 228 18.60 8.74 -32.91
N SER A 229 18.22 7.73 -33.68
CA SER A 229 18.91 7.35 -34.93
C SER A 229 18.04 7.45 -36.19
N GLY A 230 16.93 8.18 -36.12
CA GLY A 230 15.92 8.28 -37.18
C GLY A 230 15.11 6.99 -37.34
N THR A 231 14.74 6.35 -36.23
CA THR A 231 14.08 5.04 -36.20
C THR A 231 12.91 5.00 -35.20
N ALA A 232 12.16 3.90 -35.20
CA ALA A 232 11.08 3.67 -34.27
C ALA A 232 11.57 3.11 -32.93
N TYR A 233 11.00 3.58 -31.83
CA TYR A 233 11.25 3.11 -30.46
C TYR A 233 9.94 2.62 -29.82
N SER A 234 10.00 1.52 -29.06
CA SER A 234 8.81 0.95 -28.42
C SER A 234 8.48 1.67 -27.11
N LYS A 235 7.24 2.14 -26.98
CA LYS A 235 6.68 2.75 -25.77
C LYS A 235 6.68 1.77 -24.61
N ALA A 236 6.23 0.53 -24.84
CA ALA A 236 6.21 -0.52 -23.84
C ALA A 236 7.62 -0.85 -23.35
N ASN A 237 8.60 -0.89 -24.25
CA ASN A 237 9.99 -1.13 -23.87
C ASN A 237 10.54 0.01 -23.00
N ALA A 238 10.32 1.27 -23.38
CA ALA A 238 10.73 2.42 -22.59
C ALA A 238 10.10 2.41 -21.18
N LEU A 239 8.79 2.12 -21.09
CA LEU A 239 8.08 2.02 -19.82
C LEU A 239 8.70 0.95 -18.89
N ASN A 240 8.97 -0.24 -19.43
CA ASN A 240 9.60 -1.33 -18.69
C ASN A 240 11.04 -0.99 -18.28
N ILE A 241 11.80 -0.33 -19.15
CA ILE A 241 13.16 0.13 -18.87
C ILE A 241 13.16 1.13 -17.72
N PHE A 242 12.32 2.17 -17.76
CA PHE A 242 12.25 3.15 -16.68
C PHE A 242 11.79 2.53 -15.36
N ALA A 243 10.79 1.64 -15.40
CA ALA A 243 10.35 0.92 -14.20
C ALA A 243 11.45 0.02 -13.62
N SER A 244 12.28 -0.58 -14.47
CA SER A 244 13.40 -1.43 -14.04
C SER A 244 14.55 -0.60 -13.50
N ALA A 245 14.92 0.47 -14.22
CA ALA A 245 15.93 1.45 -13.86
C ALA A 245 15.60 2.16 -12.54
N ALA A 246 14.32 2.24 -12.17
CA ALA A 246 13.87 2.74 -10.89
C ALA A 246 14.20 1.80 -9.73
N LYS A 247 14.33 0.50 -9.98
CA LYS A 247 14.65 -0.50 -8.94
C LYS A 247 16.16 -0.74 -8.88
N LYS A 248 16.77 -1.01 -10.03
CA LYS A 248 18.18 -1.44 -10.14
C LYS A 248 18.73 -1.17 -11.53
N ASP A 249 20.05 -1.27 -11.66
CA ASP A 249 20.70 -1.24 -12.98
C ASP A 249 20.52 -2.55 -13.78
N ASP A 250 20.91 -2.51 -15.05
CA ASP A 250 20.76 -3.62 -16.00
C ASP A 250 21.92 -4.62 -15.96
N ASN A 251 22.81 -4.54 -14.97
CA ASN A 251 23.88 -5.52 -14.82
C ASN A 251 23.28 -6.89 -14.45
N LYS A 252 23.20 -7.79 -15.43
CA LYS A 252 22.61 -9.13 -15.28
C LYS A 252 23.33 -10.00 -14.25
N SER A 253 24.63 -9.79 -14.06
CA SER A 253 25.46 -10.62 -13.17
C SER A 253 25.48 -10.10 -11.75
N ASN A 254 25.49 -8.79 -11.57
CA ASN A 254 25.51 -8.15 -10.26
C ASN A 254 24.76 -6.80 -10.31
N PRO A 255 23.43 -6.82 -10.26
CA PRO A 255 22.65 -5.60 -10.39
C PRO A 255 22.82 -4.71 -9.15
N THR A 256 23.12 -3.44 -9.36
CA THR A 256 23.22 -2.45 -8.27
C THR A 256 21.84 -1.87 -7.98
N SER A 257 21.40 -1.90 -6.72
CA SER A 257 20.18 -1.20 -6.30
C SER A 257 20.37 0.31 -6.43
N THR A 258 19.29 1.00 -6.78
CA THR A 258 19.20 2.47 -6.83
C THR A 258 18.90 3.10 -5.46
N GLY A 259 18.64 2.27 -4.45
CA GLY A 259 18.05 2.67 -3.17
C GLY A 259 16.52 2.63 -3.15
N TYR A 260 15.87 2.08 -4.19
CA TYR A 260 14.42 1.91 -4.28
C TYR A 260 13.82 1.28 -3.02
N GLU A 261 14.44 0.21 -2.53
CA GLU A 261 13.99 -0.62 -1.42
C GLU A 261 14.02 0.13 -0.09
N SER A 262 14.73 1.26 -0.01
CA SER A 262 14.72 2.14 1.16
C SER A 262 13.39 2.84 1.35
N TYR A 263 12.62 3.04 0.28
CA TYR A 263 11.43 3.91 0.27
C TYR A 263 10.16 3.23 -0.26
N PHE A 264 10.32 2.28 -1.18
CA PHE A 264 9.22 1.74 -1.98
C PHE A 264 9.17 0.21 -1.91
N SER A 265 7.94 -0.31 -1.89
CA SER A 265 7.65 -1.74 -1.84
C SER A 265 7.31 -2.29 -3.23
N ASP A 266 6.60 -1.52 -4.05
CA ASP A 266 6.27 -1.92 -5.43
C ASP A 266 6.01 -0.72 -6.37
N ILE A 267 5.85 -1.00 -7.67
CA ILE A 267 5.36 -0.05 -8.69
C ILE A 267 4.08 -0.65 -9.29
N LYS A 268 2.92 -0.10 -8.92
CA LYS A 268 1.60 -0.67 -9.18
C LYS A 268 1.06 -0.39 -10.58
N GLY A 269 1.38 0.79 -11.11
CA GLY A 269 0.76 1.35 -12.30
C GLY A 269 1.82 1.90 -13.24
N LEU A 270 1.79 1.41 -14.48
CA LEU A 270 2.69 1.81 -15.56
C LEU A 270 1.82 2.15 -16.76
N LYS A 271 1.90 3.38 -17.28
CA LYS A 271 1.19 3.76 -18.51
C LYS A 271 2.02 4.71 -19.36
N THR A 272 1.77 4.67 -20.67
CA THR A 272 2.24 5.68 -21.62
C THR A 272 1.05 6.50 -22.08
N VAL A 273 1.26 7.79 -22.32
CA VAL A 273 0.28 8.69 -22.90
C VAL A 273 0.93 9.37 -24.09
N ASP A 274 0.24 9.30 -25.24
CA ASP A 274 0.71 9.91 -26.47
C ASP A 274 0.54 11.42 -26.44
N SER A 275 1.46 12.11 -27.09
CA SER A 275 1.31 13.53 -27.41
C SER A 275 0.72 13.69 -28.82
N ASP A 276 0.44 14.93 -29.21
CA ASP A 276 0.03 15.26 -30.58
C ASP A 276 1.14 15.01 -31.63
N SER A 277 2.37 14.72 -31.19
CA SER A 277 3.50 14.39 -32.07
C SER A 277 4.04 12.98 -31.84
N LEU A 278 4.37 12.28 -32.93
CA LEU A 278 4.86 10.89 -32.90
C LEU A 278 6.25 10.75 -32.23
N ASN A 279 7.01 11.83 -32.11
CA ASN A 279 8.33 11.83 -31.50
C ASN A 279 8.31 12.18 -29.99
N LYS A 280 7.13 12.33 -29.39
CA LYS A 280 6.98 12.63 -27.96
C LYS A 280 5.94 11.73 -27.30
N MET A 281 6.24 11.33 -26.07
CA MET A 281 5.31 10.59 -25.21
C MET A 281 5.55 10.96 -23.74
N THR A 282 4.60 10.62 -22.87
CA THR A 282 4.79 10.66 -21.42
C THR A 282 4.63 9.28 -20.80
N LEU A 283 5.60 8.87 -19.99
CA LEU A 283 5.55 7.68 -19.15
C LEU A 283 5.09 8.04 -17.74
N TYR A 284 4.34 7.16 -17.09
CA TYR A 284 3.91 7.32 -15.70
C TYR A 284 4.25 6.08 -14.88
N LEU A 285 4.86 6.28 -13.72
CA LEU A 285 5.20 5.24 -12.75
C LEU A 285 4.50 5.52 -11.41
N GLN A 286 3.58 4.64 -10.98
CA GLN A 286 2.94 4.74 -9.67
C GLN A 286 3.68 3.90 -8.64
N PHE A 287 4.33 4.56 -7.69
CA PHE A 287 5.04 3.90 -6.60
C PHE A 287 4.10 3.50 -5.45
N ILE A 288 4.43 2.42 -4.77
CA ILE A 288 3.87 2.05 -3.46
C ILE A 288 4.97 2.27 -2.43
N LEU A 289 4.69 3.08 -1.40
CA LEU A 289 5.64 3.28 -0.31
C LEU A 289 5.86 1.99 0.48
N ASN A 290 7.00 1.89 1.13
CA ASN A 290 7.16 1.01 2.26
C ASN A 290 6.28 1.50 3.41
N ASP A 291 5.83 0.55 4.22
CA ASP A 291 5.06 0.80 5.44
C ASP A 291 5.77 1.78 6.40
N ASP A 292 7.11 1.82 6.37
CA ASP A 292 7.96 2.66 7.21
C ASP A 292 8.34 4.02 6.58
N THR A 293 7.82 4.33 5.39
CA THR A 293 8.10 5.57 4.65
C THR A 293 6.82 6.39 4.54
N ALA A 294 6.96 7.71 4.58
CA ALA A 294 5.86 8.65 4.55
C ALA A 294 6.09 9.76 3.53
N LEU A 295 4.99 10.25 2.96
CA LEU A 295 4.93 11.44 2.14
C LEU A 295 3.89 12.40 2.73
N ILE A 296 4.31 13.64 2.98
CA ILE A 296 3.42 14.75 3.33
C ILE A 296 3.64 15.98 2.47
N ASP A 297 4.71 15.96 1.69
CA ASP A 297 5.02 17.03 0.75
C ASP A 297 4.03 16.95 -0.41
N THR A 298 3.23 18.01 -0.59
CA THR A 298 2.32 18.13 -1.73
C THR A 298 3.05 18.00 -3.07
N GLU A 299 4.34 18.30 -3.10
CA GLU A 299 5.19 18.14 -4.28
C GLU A 299 5.50 16.68 -4.65
N LEU A 300 5.30 15.72 -3.74
CA LEU A 300 5.58 14.30 -3.98
C LEU A 300 4.36 13.40 -3.84
N THR A 301 3.31 13.81 -3.13
CA THR A 301 2.12 12.96 -2.88
C THR A 301 1.47 12.36 -4.15
N HIS A 302 1.66 12.98 -5.32
CA HIS A 302 1.12 12.47 -6.58
C HIS A 302 1.82 11.21 -7.09
N ILE A 303 3.06 10.93 -6.69
CA ILE A 303 3.84 9.78 -7.22
C ILE A 303 3.25 8.42 -6.81
N THR A 304 2.40 8.40 -5.77
CA THR A 304 1.70 7.21 -5.29
C THR A 304 0.21 7.21 -5.65
N ASN A 305 -0.29 8.29 -6.26
CA ASN A 305 -1.66 8.41 -6.71
C ASN A 305 -1.88 7.56 -7.98
N ALA A 306 -2.97 6.78 -8.00
CA ALA A 306 -3.28 5.87 -9.11
C ALA A 306 -3.53 6.56 -10.47
N ASN A 307 -3.92 7.84 -10.45
CA ASN A 307 -4.27 8.57 -11.66
C ASN A 307 -3.15 9.51 -12.15
N GLU A 308 -2.22 9.87 -11.26
CA GLU A 308 -1.12 10.81 -11.53
C GLU A 308 0.19 10.01 -11.70
N GLY A 309 0.85 9.59 -10.61
CA GLY A 309 2.14 8.90 -10.65
C GLY A 309 3.31 9.84 -11.00
N LEU A 310 4.54 9.33 -10.93
CA LEU A 310 5.73 10.04 -11.38
C LEU A 310 5.77 10.06 -12.91
N SER A 311 5.86 11.24 -13.52
CA SER A 311 5.82 11.40 -14.97
C SER A 311 7.16 11.77 -15.63
N PHE A 312 7.43 11.16 -16.79
CA PHE A 312 8.56 11.48 -17.66
C PHE A 312 8.05 11.77 -19.07
N GLU A 313 8.10 13.03 -19.50
CA GLU A 313 7.92 13.39 -20.90
C GLU A 313 9.23 13.14 -21.65
N LEU A 314 9.20 12.26 -22.64
CA LEU A 314 10.35 11.87 -23.45
C LEU A 314 10.18 12.38 -24.87
N SER A 315 11.15 13.17 -25.34
CA SER A 315 11.19 13.72 -26.69
C SER A 315 12.35 13.16 -27.51
N LEU A 316 12.08 12.69 -28.72
CA LEU A 316 13.08 12.29 -29.69
C LEU A 316 13.35 13.46 -30.66
N THR A 317 14.62 13.81 -30.84
CA THR A 317 15.02 15.02 -31.57
C THR A 317 15.53 14.75 -32.99
N THR A 318 15.92 13.52 -33.31
CA THR A 318 16.41 13.15 -34.64
C THR A 318 15.23 13.02 -35.60
N SER A 319 15.37 13.54 -36.82
CA SER A 319 14.34 13.41 -37.86
C SER A 319 13.96 11.96 -38.11
N ASN A 320 12.66 11.69 -38.26
CA ASN A 320 12.05 10.37 -38.43
C ASN A 320 12.03 9.47 -37.19
N ASP A 321 12.55 9.92 -36.05
CA ASP A 321 12.34 9.21 -34.79
C ASP A 321 10.85 9.20 -34.41
N THR A 322 10.34 8.04 -34.02
CA THR A 322 8.94 7.88 -33.58
C THR A 322 8.82 6.91 -32.41
N TRP A 323 7.82 7.15 -31.56
CA TRP A 323 7.34 6.20 -30.57
C TRP A 323 6.24 5.32 -31.18
N GLN A 324 6.34 4.01 -30.98
CA GLN A 324 5.39 3.01 -31.46
C GLN A 324 5.01 2.05 -30.33
N ASP A 325 3.84 1.44 -30.42
CA ASP A 325 3.36 0.49 -29.40
C ASP A 325 4.16 -0.82 -29.43
#